data_AF-V9G8S8-F1
#
_entry.id   AF-V9G8S8-F1
#
_cell.length_a   1.000
_cell.length_b   1.000
_cell.length_c   1.000
_cell.angle_alpha   90.00
_cell.angle_beta   90.00
_cell.angle_gamma   90.00
#
_symmetry.space_group_name_H-M   'P 1'
#
loop_
_entity.id
_entity.type
_entity.pdbx_description
1 polymer ?
#
loop_
_entity_poly.entity_id
_entity_poly.type
_entity_poly.pdbx_seq_one_letter_code
_entity_poly.pdbx_strand_id
1 'polypeptide(L)' 'MKLKATKDLDKARYVFIQANRFFNRGCQVQEGRMYKIERNYANKLFVHGEAYIVDDEGKENESVFAVCSVRLYM' A
#
# COMPACT_ATOMS: atom_id res chain seq x y z
N MET A 1 10.64 1.08 -17.68
CA MET A 1 10.93 1.84 -16.44
C MET A 1 11.36 0.84 -15.36
N LYS A 2 12.53 1.00 -14.74
CA LYS A 2 12.99 0.11 -13.64
C LYS A 2 12.57 0.71 -12.31
N LEU A 3 11.69 0.02 -11.59
CA LEU A 3 11.29 0.38 -10.23
C LEU A 3 12.44 0.14 -9.24
N LYS A 4 12.71 1.09 -8.35
CA LYS A 4 13.78 0.96 -7.35
C LYS A 4 13.17 0.59 -6.00
N ALA A 5 13.57 -0.55 -5.45
CA ALA A 5 13.10 -0.98 -4.14
C ALA A 5 13.49 0.04 -3.04
N THR A 6 12.61 0.21 -2.06
CA THR A 6 12.82 1.08 -0.90
C THR A 6 12.27 0.44 0.37
N LYS A 7 12.74 0.90 1.53
CA LYS A 7 12.13 0.61 2.84
C LYS A 7 11.39 1.83 3.41
N ASP A 8 11.53 2.96 2.75
CA ASP A 8 10.94 4.23 3.14
C ASP A 8 9.57 4.36 2.48
N LEU A 9 8.51 4.21 3.28
CA LEU A 9 7.13 4.34 2.82
C LEU A 9 6.85 5.75 2.29
N ASP A 10 7.48 6.79 2.83
CA ASP A 10 7.28 8.17 2.41
C ASP A 10 7.84 8.47 1.02
N LYS A 11 8.85 7.71 0.60
CA LYS A 11 9.38 7.77 -0.76
C LYS A 11 8.71 6.81 -1.73
N ALA A 12 8.03 5.79 -1.23
CA ALA A 12 7.41 4.76 -2.06
C ALA A 12 6.22 5.32 -2.86
N ARG A 13 6.14 4.88 -4.12
CA ARG A 13 5.05 5.17 -5.07
C ARG A 13 4.23 3.94 -5.42
N TYR A 14 4.81 2.77 -5.24
CA TYR A 14 4.16 1.49 -5.50
C TYR A 14 4.41 0.52 -4.36
N VAL A 15 3.44 -0.36 -4.15
CA VAL A 15 3.53 -1.49 -3.23
C VAL A 15 3.22 -2.77 -3.96
N PHE A 16 4.05 -3.78 -3.75
CA PHE A 16 3.83 -5.14 -4.20
C PHE A 16 3.42 -6.01 -3.01
N ILE A 17 2.26 -6.65 -3.12
CA ILE A 17 1.74 -7.53 -2.08
C ILE A 17 2.43 -8.88 -2.21
N GLN A 18 3.32 -9.21 -1.28
CA GLN A 18 3.98 -10.51 -1.26
C GLN A 18 3.09 -11.59 -0.65
N ALA A 19 2.40 -11.25 0.44
CA ALA A 19 1.47 -12.14 1.11
C ALA A 19 0.39 -11.33 1.83
N ASN A 20 -0.84 -11.82 1.76
CA ASN A 20 -2.02 -11.26 2.40
C ASN A 20 -2.77 -12.35 3.16
N ARG A 21 -2.39 -12.53 4.43
CA ARG A 21 -3.05 -13.47 5.35
C ARG A 21 -4.47 -13.05 5.75
N PHE A 22 -4.89 -11.84 5.37
CA PHE A 22 -6.15 -11.22 5.78
C PHE A 22 -7.11 -10.99 4.61
N PHE A 23 -6.90 -11.67 3.47
CA PHE A 23 -7.74 -11.55 2.28
C PHE A 23 -9.24 -11.68 2.59
N ASN A 24 -9.62 -12.70 3.38
CA ASN A 24 -11.01 -12.94 3.81
C ASN A 24 -11.43 -12.20 5.09
N ARG A 25 -10.62 -11.25 5.58
CA ARG A 25 -10.85 -10.50 6.83
C ARG A 25 -10.87 -8.99 6.62
N GLY A 26 -11.21 -8.55 5.41
CA GLY A 26 -11.42 -7.15 5.07
C GLY A 26 -10.26 -6.48 4.33
N CYS A 27 -9.19 -7.20 4.01
CA CYS A 27 -8.10 -6.70 3.18
C CYS A 27 -8.18 -7.33 1.79
N GLN A 28 -8.98 -6.78 0.87
CA GLN A 28 -9.29 -7.38 -0.44
C GLN A 28 -8.19 -7.15 -1.50
N VAL A 29 -6.92 -7.19 -1.09
CA VAL A 29 -5.77 -6.95 -1.98
C VAL A 29 -5.14 -8.28 -2.40
N GLN A 30 -4.84 -8.43 -3.68
CA GLN A 30 -4.37 -9.70 -4.24
C GLN A 30 -2.87 -9.90 -4.02
N GLU A 31 -2.48 -11.10 -3.59
CA GLU A 31 -1.07 -11.51 -3.54
C GLU A 31 -0.46 -11.54 -4.96
N GLY A 32 0.81 -11.16 -5.07
CA GLY A 32 1.51 -11.10 -6.36
C GLY A 32 1.16 -9.88 -7.21
N ARG A 33 0.33 -8.96 -6.70
CA ARG A 33 -0.10 -7.77 -7.43
C ARG A 33 0.61 -6.51 -6.93
N MET A 34 0.76 -5.56 -7.85
CA MET A 34 1.33 -4.24 -7.59
C MET A 34 0.24 -3.18 -7.64
N TYR A 35 0.23 -2.32 -6.63
CA TYR A 35 -0.71 -1.21 -6.47
C TYR A 35 0.06 0.10 -6.40
N LYS A 36 -0.57 1.18 -6.89
CA LYS A 36 -0.06 2.54 -6.69
C LYS A 36 -0.41 2.99 -5.28
N ILE A 37 0.54 3.64 -4.62
CA ILE A 37 0.33 4.26 -3.32
C ILE A 37 -0.23 5.64 -3.55
N GLU A 38 -1.41 5.89 -3.01
CA GLU A 38 -2.03 7.20 -2.92
C GLU A 38 -1.85 7.76 -1.51
N ARG A 39 -2.09 9.07 -1.36
CA ARG A 39 -1.92 9.76 -0.08
C ARG A 39 -3.08 10.68 0.25
N ASN A 40 -3.62 10.51 1.44
CA ASN A 40 -4.64 11.38 1.99
C ASN A 40 -4.00 12.40 2.96
N TYR A 41 -4.16 13.69 2.67
CA TYR A 41 -3.59 14.78 3.47
C TYR A 41 -4.62 15.42 4.42
N ALA A 42 -5.84 14.87 4.51
CA ALA A 42 -6.85 15.37 5.44
C ALA A 42 -6.41 15.19 6.90
N ASN A 43 -5.69 14.10 7.19
CA ASN A 43 -5.20 13.78 8.52
C ASN A 43 -3.84 14.46 8.78
N LYS A 44 -3.84 15.44 9.69
CA LYS A 44 -2.63 16.22 10.04
C LYS A 44 -1.62 15.47 10.90
N LEU A 45 -1.95 14.25 11.37
CA LEU A 45 -1.03 13.42 12.14
C LEU A 45 0.13 12.90 11.28
N PHE A 46 -0.07 12.77 9.97
CA PHE A 46 0.93 12.25 9.04
C PHE A 46 1.56 13.38 8.23
N VAL A 47 2.85 13.63 8.46
CA VAL A 47 3.63 14.71 7.81
C VAL A 47 3.62 14.58 6.28
N HIS A 48 3.62 13.35 5.78
CA HIS A 48 3.61 13.05 4.35
C HIS A 48 2.27 12.53 3.86
N GLY A 49 1.19 12.79 4.60
CA GLY A 49 -0.13 12.22 4.34
C GLY A 49 -0.22 10.73 4.69
N GLU A 50 -1.44 10.27 4.95
CA GLU A 50 -1.75 8.88 5.24
C GLU A 50 -1.70 8.07 3.95
N ALA A 51 -0.86 7.04 3.93
CA ALA A 51 -0.66 6.20 2.75
C ALA A 51 -1.77 5.15 2.64
N TYR A 52 -2.31 4.98 1.45
CA TYR A 52 -3.30 3.96 1.16
C TYR A 52 -3.13 3.41 -0.26
N ILE A 53 -3.80 2.30 -0.55
CA ILE A 53 -4.00 1.82 -1.92
C ILE A 53 -5.47 1.66 -2.22
N VAL A 54 -5.81 1.73 -3.50
CA VAL A 54 -7.15 1.36 -3.99
C VAL A 54 -7.07 -0.10 -4.44
N ASP A 55 -7.89 -0.95 -3.83
CA ASP A 55 -7.97 -2.37 -4.20
C ASP A 55 -8.73 -2.58 -5.53
N ASP A 56 -8.88 -3.86 -5.89
CA ASP A 56 -9.49 -4.24 -7.16
C ASP A 56 -11.01 -3.98 -7.21
N GLU A 57 -11.64 -3.69 -6.07
CA GLU A 57 -13.05 -3.32 -5.95
C GLU A 57 -13.22 -1.79 -5.87
N GLY A 58 -12.14 -1.02 -5.94
CA GLY A 58 -12.16 0.44 -5.87
C GLY A 58 -12.18 0.99 -4.43
N LYS A 59 -11.87 0.17 -3.43
CA LYS A 59 -11.91 0.57 -2.02
C LYS A 59 -10.51 0.94 -1.50
N GLU A 60 -10.48 2.00 -0.71
CA GLU A 60 -9.26 2.47 -0.05
C GLU A 60 -8.85 1.54 1.11
N ASN A 61 -7.57 1.17 1.14
CA ASN A 61 -6.99 0.28 2.15
C ASN A 61 -5.69 0.88 2.71
N GLU A 62 -5.79 1.48 3.89
CA GLU A 62 -4.65 2.04 4.64
C GLU A 62 -3.90 0.95 5.43
N SER A 63 -4.64 -0.03 5.95
CA SER A 63 -4.11 -1.10 6.80
C SER A 63 -3.13 -2.04 6.09
N VAL A 64 -3.05 -2.01 4.76
CA VAL A 64 -2.21 -2.92 3.95
C VAL A 64 -0.75 -2.88 4.39
N PHE A 65 -0.25 -1.71 4.79
CA PHE A 65 1.15 -1.52 5.21
C PHE A 65 1.45 -2.11 6.59
N ALA A 66 0.41 -2.37 7.39
CA ALA A 66 0.53 -2.96 8.73
C ALA A 66 0.23 -4.47 8.73
N VAL A 67 -0.70 -4.94 7.90
CA VAL A 67 -1.22 -6.32 7.97
C VAL A 67 -0.67 -7.25 6.89
N CYS A 68 -0.26 -6.72 5.73
CA CYS A 68 0.28 -7.52 4.64
C CYS A 68 1.81 -7.55 4.66
N SER A 69 2.39 -8.63 4.12
CA SER A 69 3.80 -8.64 3.77
C SER A 69 3.96 -7.94 2.42
N VAL A 70 4.72 -6.86 2.38
CA VAL A 70 4.82 -5.99 1.20
C VAL A 70 6.26 -5.64 0.83
N ARG A 71 6.48 -5.33 -0.45
CA ARG A 71 7.68 -4.65 -0.95
C ARG A 71 7.32 -3.29 -1.52
N LEU A 72 8.09 -2.28 -1.16
CA LEU A 72 7.87 -0.91 -1.60
C LEU A 72 8.84 -0.54 -2.72
N TYR A 73 8.36 0.28 -3.65
CA TYR A 73 9.13 0.76 -4.79
C TYR A 73 8.93 2.26 -5.03
N MET A 74 10.02 2.91 -5.43
CA MET A 74 10.07 4.28 -5.96
C MET A 74 9.97 4.27 -7.49
#